data_AF-A0A4R4PU96-F1
#
_entry.id   AF-A0A4R4PU96-F1
#
_cell.length_a   1.000
_cell.length_b   1.000
_cell.length_c   1.000
_cell.angle_alpha   90.00
_cell.angle_beta   90.00
_cell.angle_gamma   90.00
#
_symmetry.space_group_name_H-M   'P 1'
#
loop_
_entity.id
_entity.type
_entity.pdbx_description
1 polymer ?
#
loop_
_entity_poly.entity_id
_entity_poly.type
_entity_poly.pdbx_seq_one_letter_code
_entity_poly.pdbx_strand_id
1 'polypeptide(L)'
;MQPQVDAGKRHRLPEPVRVALRVLRGYRPTVARMRALVRSMATSFVVLGTTLWLLPGVTASGLVAMLWLVALVTAVGAVLRPLLLALATALGGLGALAIGVGVQAVVMYVALRLDPEAHVAGFAVAFVAAWVAVALAAIVNWLADAGTDDTFVSEILRLMTRVRRAESRRRRPDRRWWRRSRPEPPPAGRPADGLLVIQLDGVAAPLAQWAVRAGNLPTLGRWLRSRSHRMTRWHTGLPATTPAAQAGLLHGDVRHVPAYRWYEKAAADGSTPGRLVVTSRPRDAADIERRLSTGDGLLRDGGVSISTAFSGDASTSLLTVSRAGLPGRSTPGYAAFMTSPYGFARAVVLSAGQVLRELHEARRQRVRGVQPRGDRRGSYLALRPLASLLNDLNVSLIAEQMARGAPVIFCDFVDYDEVAHHAGPARPEAMAALEALDHTLGILERLAAEAARDYHIVVLSDHGQSQGATFRQRYGESLAQVVARLAAWPVLSPAGDGRPEPAGTSVEAAGRVEQW
;
A
#
# COMPACT_ATOMS: atom_id res chain seq x y z
N MET A 1 35.78 5.07 -65.99
CA MET A 1 36.13 4.54 -64.66
C MET A 1 36.47 5.72 -63.75
N GLN A 2 35.50 6.19 -62.96
CA GLN A 2 35.69 7.13 -61.84
C GLN A 2 34.65 6.74 -60.78
N PRO A 3 35.06 6.53 -59.52
CA PRO A 3 34.15 6.04 -58.49
C PRO A 3 33.38 7.19 -57.83
N GLN A 4 32.13 6.91 -57.55
CA GLN A 4 31.15 7.73 -56.86
C GLN A 4 31.49 7.77 -55.36
N VAL A 5 31.77 8.94 -54.81
CA VAL A 5 32.04 9.14 -53.37
C VAL A 5 30.71 9.32 -52.63
N ASP A 6 30.37 8.32 -51.81
CA ASP A 6 29.22 8.30 -50.93
C ASP A 6 29.28 9.40 -49.85
N ALA A 7 28.18 10.14 -49.73
CA ALA A 7 28.00 11.20 -48.75
C ALA A 7 27.88 10.65 -47.31
N GLY A 8 28.71 11.19 -46.43
CA GLY A 8 28.83 10.96 -44.99
C GLY A 8 27.56 10.53 -44.23
N LYS A 9 27.61 9.30 -43.71
CA LYS A 9 26.80 8.82 -42.57
C LYS A 9 27.14 9.62 -41.30
N ARG A 10 26.41 10.71 -41.03
CA ARG A 10 26.39 11.35 -39.70
C ARG A 10 25.93 10.32 -38.66
N HIS A 11 26.86 9.83 -37.83
CA HIS A 11 26.57 8.95 -36.70
C HIS A 11 25.65 9.68 -35.72
N ARG A 12 24.36 9.31 -35.70
CA ARG A 12 23.40 9.82 -34.71
C ARG A 12 23.67 9.12 -33.38
N LEU A 13 24.01 9.89 -32.35
CA LEU A 13 24.17 9.38 -30.99
C LEU A 13 22.94 8.57 -30.53
N PRO A 14 23.13 7.45 -29.81
CA PRO A 14 22.04 6.63 -29.30
C PRO A 14 21.08 7.47 -28.44
N GLU A 15 19.79 7.18 -28.56
CA GLU A 15 18.68 7.90 -27.91
C GLU A 15 18.86 8.17 -26.39
N PRO A 16 19.38 7.24 -25.56
CA PRO A 16 19.63 7.51 -24.15
C PRO A 16 20.65 8.63 -23.90
N VAL A 17 21.68 8.77 -24.75
CA VAL A 17 22.72 9.81 -24.63
C VAL A 17 22.14 11.18 -24.97
N ARG A 18 21.23 11.25 -25.95
CA ARG A 18 20.52 12.49 -26.30
C ARG A 18 19.53 12.92 -25.22
N VAL A 19 18.90 11.98 -24.53
CA VAL A 19 18.03 12.28 -23.37
C VAL A 19 18.87 12.79 -22.20
N ALA A 20 20.00 12.15 -21.88
CA ALA A 20 20.92 12.60 -20.84
C ALA A 20 21.46 14.02 -21.10
N LEU A 21 21.91 14.30 -22.33
CA LEU A 21 22.37 15.63 -22.74
C LEU A 21 21.26 16.70 -22.70
N ARG A 22 20.00 16.33 -22.98
CA ARG A 22 18.85 17.25 -22.91
C ARG A 22 18.44 17.53 -21.46
N VAL A 23 18.59 16.55 -20.56
CA VAL A 23 18.40 16.70 -19.12
C VAL A 23 19.49 17.58 -18.51
N LEU A 24 20.75 17.40 -18.94
CA LEU A 24 21.89 18.25 -18.54
C LEU A 24 21.76 19.69 -19.07
N ARG A 25 21.32 19.89 -20.31
CA ARG A 25 21.11 21.24 -20.89
C ARG A 25 19.91 22.00 -20.31
N GLY A 26 18.96 21.30 -19.69
CA GLY A 26 17.84 21.90 -18.96
C GLY A 26 18.13 22.15 -17.47
N TYR A 27 19.36 21.93 -17.02
CA TYR A 27 19.74 22.01 -15.62
C TYR A 27 19.84 23.47 -15.15
N ARG A 28 18.78 23.98 -14.53
CA ARG A 28 18.81 25.25 -13.78
C ARG A 28 18.99 24.93 -12.29
N PRO A 29 20.14 25.30 -11.67
CA PRO A 29 20.34 25.09 -10.24
C PRO A 29 19.36 25.98 -9.48
N THR A 30 18.40 25.35 -8.80
CA THR A 30 17.48 26.04 -7.89
C THR A 30 18.01 25.84 -6.47
N VAL A 31 17.87 26.83 -5.59
CA VAL A 31 18.33 26.74 -4.18
C VAL A 31 17.79 25.49 -3.49
N ALA A 32 16.52 25.13 -3.74
CA ALA A 32 15.91 23.91 -3.21
C ALA A 32 16.58 22.62 -3.71
N ARG A 33 17.06 22.59 -4.97
CA ARG A 33 17.77 21.43 -5.55
C ARG A 33 19.19 21.33 -5.02
N MET A 34 19.84 22.47 -4.79
CA MET A 34 21.18 22.52 -4.20
C MET A 34 21.16 22.06 -2.74
N ARG A 35 20.17 22.50 -1.95
CA ARG A 35 19.92 22.01 -0.58
C ARG A 35 19.63 20.50 -0.56
N ALA A 36 18.82 20.00 -1.50
CA ALA A 36 18.55 18.56 -1.61
C ALA A 36 19.80 17.75 -1.98
N LEU A 37 20.66 18.28 -2.86
CA LEU A 37 21.93 17.67 -3.24
C LEU A 37 22.88 17.60 -2.02
N VAL A 38 23.06 18.72 -1.32
CA VAL A 38 23.91 18.79 -0.12
C VAL A 38 23.41 17.84 0.97
N ARG A 39 22.10 17.82 1.23
CA ARG A 39 21.50 16.86 2.18
C ARG A 39 21.79 15.41 1.76
N SER A 40 21.57 15.08 0.49
CA SER A 40 21.84 13.74 -0.03
C SER A 40 23.31 13.35 0.13
N MET A 41 24.24 14.27 -0.16
CA MET A 41 25.67 14.02 0.01
C MET A 41 26.05 13.83 1.48
N ALA A 42 25.52 14.66 2.38
CA ALA A 42 25.74 14.53 3.81
C ALA A 42 25.21 13.19 4.37
N THR A 43 23.97 12.82 4.01
CA THR A 43 23.40 11.53 4.39
C THR A 43 24.23 10.38 3.84
N SER A 44 24.60 10.41 2.56
CA SER A 44 25.43 9.36 1.96
C SER A 44 26.80 9.25 2.63
N PHE A 45 27.43 10.37 2.97
CA PHE A 45 28.71 10.39 3.69
C PHE A 45 28.61 9.74 5.08
N VAL A 46 27.60 10.12 5.88
CA VAL A 46 27.36 9.54 7.22
C VAL A 46 27.10 8.04 7.13
N VAL A 47 26.24 7.64 6.19
CA VAL A 47 25.86 6.23 5.98
C VAL A 47 27.07 5.39 5.55
N LEU A 48 27.79 5.83 4.52
CA LEU A 48 28.91 5.07 3.98
C LEU A 48 30.07 5.02 4.99
N GLY A 49 30.37 6.15 5.64
CA GLY A 49 31.39 6.22 6.68
C GLY A 49 31.10 5.29 7.85
N THR A 50 29.86 5.28 8.33
CA THR A 50 29.45 4.38 9.42
C THR A 50 29.45 2.92 8.98
N THR A 51 29.07 2.62 7.74
CA THR A 51 29.09 1.26 7.18
C THR A 51 30.51 0.70 7.11
N LEU A 52 31.45 1.51 6.62
CA LEU A 52 32.86 1.14 6.50
C LEU A 52 33.52 1.02 7.88
N TRP A 53 33.13 1.86 8.84
CA TRP A 53 33.59 1.72 10.23
C TRP A 53 33.10 0.43 10.90
N LEU A 54 31.85 0.01 10.63
CA LEU A 54 31.26 -1.21 11.20
C LEU A 54 31.77 -2.51 10.56
N LEU A 55 32.28 -2.46 9.33
CA LEU A 55 32.68 -3.65 8.57
C LEU A 55 34.19 -3.66 8.32
N PRO A 56 34.98 -4.37 9.13
CA PRO A 56 36.45 -4.37 9.03
C PRO A 56 37.01 -4.97 7.72
N GLY A 57 36.15 -5.57 6.89
CA GLY A 57 36.51 -6.11 5.57
C GLY A 57 36.39 -5.13 4.41
N VAL A 58 36.06 -3.85 4.68
CA VAL A 58 36.01 -2.78 3.68
C VAL A 58 36.69 -1.53 4.23
N THR A 59 37.81 -1.14 3.63
CA THR A 59 38.58 0.04 4.05
C THR A 59 38.58 1.08 2.94
N ALA A 60 38.33 2.34 3.29
CA ALA A 60 38.56 3.51 2.44
C ALA A 60 39.26 4.56 3.31
N SER A 61 40.54 4.81 3.03
CA SER A 61 41.37 5.69 3.85
C SER A 61 41.35 7.12 3.30
N GLY A 62 40.64 8.02 3.97
CA GLY A 62 40.69 9.47 3.70
C GLY A 62 39.36 10.07 3.23
N LEU A 63 39.19 11.36 3.50
CA LEU A 63 37.95 12.10 3.20
C LEU A 63 37.70 12.22 1.68
N VAL A 64 38.76 12.33 0.89
CA VAL A 64 38.69 12.38 -0.58
C VAL A 64 38.28 11.03 -1.16
N ALA A 65 38.86 9.93 -0.67
CA ALA A 65 38.49 8.56 -1.05
C ALA A 65 37.01 8.28 -0.76
N MET A 66 36.54 8.66 0.43
CA MET A 66 35.13 8.51 0.81
C MET A 66 34.18 9.30 -0.11
N LEU A 67 34.52 10.55 -0.43
CA LEU A 67 33.70 11.37 -1.34
C LEU A 67 33.72 10.81 -2.77
N TRP A 68 34.87 10.29 -3.21
CA TRP A 68 35.01 9.62 -4.49
C TRP A 68 34.15 8.35 -4.57
N LEU A 69 34.18 7.52 -3.53
CA LEU A 69 33.36 6.32 -3.43
C LEU A 69 31.86 6.65 -3.43
N VAL A 70 31.43 7.69 -2.70
CA VAL A 70 30.04 8.16 -2.74
C VAL A 70 29.65 8.61 -4.16
N ALA A 71 30.52 9.35 -4.84
CA ALA A 71 30.27 9.78 -6.21
C ALA A 71 30.20 8.58 -7.17
N LEU A 72 31.07 7.60 -7.00
CA LEU A 72 31.15 6.38 -7.80
C LEU A 72 29.92 5.48 -7.61
N VAL A 73 29.51 5.23 -6.36
CA VAL A 73 28.25 4.51 -6.04
C VAL A 73 27.05 5.22 -6.66
N THR A 74 27.03 6.56 -6.60
CA THR A 74 25.95 7.36 -7.19
C THR A 74 25.94 7.26 -8.72
N ALA A 75 27.11 7.32 -9.36
CA ALA A 75 27.27 7.24 -10.80
C ALA A 75 26.94 5.84 -11.34
N VAL A 76 27.52 4.79 -10.74
CA VAL A 76 27.22 3.39 -11.07
C VAL A 76 25.73 3.12 -10.88
N GLY A 77 25.16 3.58 -9.75
CA GLY A 77 23.72 3.51 -9.52
C GLY A 77 22.91 4.21 -10.62
N ALA A 78 23.27 5.42 -11.03
CA ALA A 78 22.54 6.17 -12.06
C ALA A 78 22.54 5.47 -13.43
N VAL A 79 23.63 4.77 -13.78
CA VAL A 79 23.76 4.02 -15.05
C VAL A 79 23.05 2.67 -14.98
N LEU A 80 23.20 1.95 -13.87
CA LEU A 80 22.65 0.60 -13.73
C LEU A 80 21.14 0.64 -13.50
N ARG A 81 20.62 1.63 -12.78
CA ARG A 81 19.20 1.73 -12.39
C ARG A 81 18.20 1.63 -13.56
N PRO A 82 18.34 2.37 -14.68
CA PRO A 82 17.41 2.25 -15.81
C PRO A 82 17.37 0.84 -16.41
N LEU A 83 18.52 0.18 -16.48
CA LEU A 83 18.66 -1.18 -17.02
C LEU A 83 18.00 -2.21 -16.10
N LEU A 84 18.23 -2.07 -14.80
CA LEU A 84 17.65 -2.94 -13.77
C LEU A 84 16.15 -2.73 -13.64
N LEU A 85 15.68 -1.50 -13.81
CA LEU A 85 14.26 -1.18 -13.90
C LEU A 85 13.62 -1.87 -15.11
N ALA A 86 14.25 -1.80 -16.28
CA ALA A 86 13.77 -2.50 -17.46
C ALA A 86 13.74 -4.04 -17.25
N LEU A 87 14.78 -4.60 -16.63
CA LEU A 87 14.86 -6.03 -16.32
C LEU A 87 13.80 -6.47 -15.29
N ALA A 88 13.60 -5.67 -14.23
CA ALA A 88 12.56 -5.89 -13.22
C ALA A 88 11.15 -5.87 -13.82
N THR A 89 10.90 -4.97 -14.78
CA THR A 89 9.60 -4.93 -15.48
C THR A 89 9.34 -6.17 -16.34
N ALA A 90 10.38 -6.80 -16.87
CA ALA A 90 10.29 -8.01 -17.68
C ALA A 90 10.06 -9.28 -16.84
N LEU A 91 10.71 -9.40 -15.68
CA LEU A 91 10.68 -10.60 -14.83
C LEU A 91 9.50 -10.65 -13.84
N GLY A 92 8.68 -9.61 -13.79
CA GLY A 92 7.51 -9.53 -12.90
C GLY A 92 7.85 -9.23 -11.44
N GLY A 93 6.83 -9.27 -10.55
CA GLY A 93 6.93 -8.73 -9.19
C GLY A 93 7.99 -9.42 -8.31
N LEU A 94 8.08 -10.75 -8.38
CA LEU A 94 9.11 -11.51 -7.64
C LEU A 94 10.52 -11.30 -8.24
N GLY A 95 10.62 -11.16 -9.57
CA GLY A 95 11.88 -10.85 -10.23
C GLY A 95 12.38 -9.43 -9.90
N ALA A 96 11.48 -8.46 -9.84
CA ALA A 96 11.78 -7.10 -9.39
C ALA A 96 12.28 -7.06 -7.94
N LEU A 97 11.73 -7.92 -7.07
CA LEU A 97 12.12 -8.07 -5.67
C LEU A 97 13.55 -8.63 -5.52
N ALA A 98 13.84 -9.73 -6.22
CA ALA A 98 15.18 -10.34 -6.22
C ALA A 98 16.24 -9.41 -6.85
N ILE A 99 15.87 -8.71 -7.93
CA ILE A 99 16.74 -7.73 -8.57
C ILE A 99 16.98 -6.55 -7.63
N GLY A 100 15.96 -5.98 -7.00
CA GLY A 100 16.14 -4.87 -6.06
C GLY A 100 17.16 -5.16 -4.95
N VAL A 101 17.13 -6.39 -4.41
CA VAL A 101 18.10 -6.87 -3.40
C VAL A 101 19.50 -7.04 -3.96
N GLY A 102 19.64 -7.71 -5.11
CA GLY A 102 20.94 -7.98 -5.72
C GLY A 102 21.61 -6.72 -6.26
N VAL A 103 20.82 -5.76 -6.74
CA VAL A 103 21.29 -4.53 -7.38
C VAL A 103 22.13 -3.70 -6.44
N GLN A 104 21.68 -3.50 -5.21
CA GLN A 104 22.42 -2.64 -4.28
C GLN A 104 23.77 -3.27 -3.91
N ALA A 105 23.81 -4.60 -3.78
CA ALA A 105 25.05 -5.35 -3.57
C ALA A 105 25.97 -5.29 -4.79
N VAL A 106 25.43 -5.40 -6.01
CA VAL A 106 26.20 -5.28 -7.25
C VAL A 106 26.76 -3.87 -7.43
N VAL A 107 25.95 -2.83 -7.22
CA VAL A 107 26.40 -1.43 -7.29
C VAL A 107 27.51 -1.18 -6.28
N MET A 108 27.35 -1.65 -5.03
CA MET A 108 28.37 -1.51 -3.99
C MET A 108 29.65 -2.28 -4.35
N TYR A 109 29.53 -3.53 -4.80
CA TYR A 109 30.67 -4.36 -5.17
C TYR A 109 31.45 -3.78 -6.36
N VAL A 110 30.75 -3.30 -7.40
CA VAL A 110 31.35 -2.67 -8.57
C VAL A 110 32.02 -1.36 -8.20
N ALA A 111 31.37 -0.52 -7.38
CA ALA A 111 31.97 0.74 -6.92
C ALA A 111 33.24 0.50 -6.10
N LEU A 112 33.22 -0.44 -5.16
CA LEU A 112 34.40 -0.81 -4.37
C LEU A 112 35.52 -1.44 -5.20
N ARG A 113 35.20 -2.10 -6.32
CA ARG A 113 36.21 -2.66 -7.26
C ARG A 113 36.83 -1.61 -8.17
N LEU A 114 36.10 -0.55 -8.48
CA LEU A 114 36.53 0.55 -9.35
C LEU A 114 37.29 1.63 -8.57
N ASP A 115 37.14 1.66 -7.25
CA ASP A 115 37.88 2.56 -6.38
C ASP A 115 39.29 1.99 -6.11
N PRO A 116 40.37 2.66 -6.59
CA PRO A 116 41.74 2.17 -6.42
C PRO A 116 42.23 2.17 -4.97
N GLU A 117 41.57 2.90 -4.07
CA GLU A 117 41.93 2.98 -2.64
C GLU A 117 41.04 2.10 -1.76
N ALA A 118 40.01 1.47 -2.32
CA ALA A 118 39.10 0.61 -1.58
C ALA A 118 39.43 -0.87 -1.78
N HIS A 119 39.42 -1.62 -0.67
CA HIS A 119 39.57 -3.07 -0.71
C HIS A 119 38.27 -3.74 -0.26
N VAL A 120 37.84 -4.78 -0.98
CA VAL A 120 36.69 -5.60 -0.57
C VAL A 120 37.12 -7.06 -0.52
N ALA A 121 36.91 -7.69 0.63
CA ALA A 121 37.29 -9.09 0.85
C ALA A 121 36.51 -10.10 -0.03
N GLY A 122 35.35 -9.71 -0.57
CA GLY A 122 34.57 -10.51 -1.51
C GLY A 122 33.13 -10.01 -1.69
N PHE A 123 32.37 -10.67 -2.56
CA PHE A 123 30.98 -10.31 -2.84
C PHE A 123 30.07 -10.44 -1.61
N ALA A 124 30.28 -11.45 -0.76
CA ALA A 124 29.50 -11.63 0.47
C ALA A 124 29.64 -10.43 1.42
N VAL A 125 30.86 -9.89 1.57
CA VAL A 125 31.12 -8.71 2.40
C VAL A 125 30.52 -7.45 1.77
N ALA A 126 30.60 -7.30 0.44
CA ALA A 126 29.94 -6.20 -0.27
C ALA A 126 28.41 -6.26 -0.17
N PHE A 127 27.83 -7.47 -0.17
CA PHE A 127 26.41 -7.68 0.04
C PHE A 127 25.99 -7.25 1.44
N VAL A 128 26.71 -7.67 2.48
CA VAL A 128 26.45 -7.23 3.87
C VAL A 128 26.63 -5.72 3.99
N ALA A 129 27.70 -5.14 3.44
CA ALA A 129 27.93 -3.69 3.43
C ALA A 129 26.81 -2.91 2.75
N ALA A 130 26.32 -3.39 1.61
CA ALA A 130 25.19 -2.79 0.92
C ALA A 130 23.93 -2.76 1.80
N TRP A 131 23.63 -3.85 2.52
CA TRP A 131 22.47 -3.93 3.42
C TRP A 131 22.63 -3.09 4.69
N VAL A 132 23.82 -3.06 5.29
CA VAL A 132 24.11 -2.18 6.44
C VAL A 132 23.99 -0.71 6.02
N ALA A 133 24.53 -0.34 4.85
CA ALA A 133 24.38 1.01 4.31
C ALA A 133 22.91 1.36 4.06
N VAL A 134 22.10 0.44 3.52
CA VAL A 134 20.65 0.66 3.38
C VAL A 134 19.98 0.86 4.72
N ALA A 135 20.28 0.02 5.72
CA ALA A 135 19.66 0.11 7.03
C ALA A 135 20.00 1.43 7.73
N LEU A 136 21.28 1.82 7.70
CA LEU A 136 21.74 3.11 8.20
C LEU A 136 21.11 4.27 7.43
N ALA A 137 21.00 4.20 6.10
CA ALA A 137 20.31 5.21 5.32
C ALA A 137 18.83 5.31 5.68
N ALA A 138 18.16 4.18 5.91
CA ALA A 138 16.77 4.17 6.35
C ALA A 138 16.62 4.85 7.72
N ILE A 139 17.51 4.57 8.67
CA ILE A 139 17.51 5.20 10.01
C ILE A 139 17.83 6.69 9.93
N VAL A 140 18.89 7.08 9.22
CA VAL A 140 19.30 8.49 9.08
C VAL A 140 18.22 9.29 8.36
N ASN A 141 17.62 8.75 7.30
CA ASN A 141 16.51 9.39 6.62
C ASN A 141 15.26 9.43 7.51
N TRP A 142 14.96 8.35 8.23
CA TRP A 142 13.86 8.35 9.20
C TRP A 142 14.05 9.42 10.26
N LEU A 143 15.26 9.59 10.81
CA LEU A 143 15.57 10.62 11.79
C LEU A 143 15.56 12.04 11.19
N ALA A 144 16.02 12.19 9.95
CA ALA A 144 16.02 13.47 9.24
C ALA A 144 14.61 13.90 8.78
N ASP A 145 13.75 12.93 8.48
CA ASP A 145 12.35 13.13 8.09
C ASP A 145 11.40 13.04 9.31
N ALA A 146 11.90 12.64 10.50
CA ALA A 146 11.17 12.62 11.77
C ALA A 146 10.84 14.06 12.21
N GLY A 147 9.82 14.62 11.58
CA GLY A 147 9.35 15.98 11.82
C GLY A 147 8.80 16.69 10.58
N THR A 148 9.01 16.17 9.36
CA THR A 148 8.51 16.82 8.13
C THR A 148 8.20 15.82 7.00
N ASP A 149 6.94 15.74 6.55
CA ASP A 149 6.55 14.96 5.36
C ASP A 149 6.78 15.70 4.04
N ASP A 150 7.42 16.85 4.08
CA ASP A 150 7.56 17.73 2.92
C ASP A 150 8.30 17.04 1.77
N THR A 151 9.18 16.08 2.06
CA THR A 151 9.87 15.26 1.06
C THR A 151 8.90 14.34 0.33
N PHE A 152 8.10 13.58 1.09
CA PHE A 152 7.07 12.68 0.56
C PHE A 152 6.01 13.46 -0.21
N VAL A 153 5.44 14.51 0.39
CA VAL A 153 4.46 15.39 -0.26
C VAL A 153 5.03 15.99 -1.54
N SER A 154 6.27 16.49 -1.52
CA SER A 154 6.92 17.04 -2.73
C SER A 154 7.08 16.00 -3.83
N GLU A 155 7.39 14.75 -3.49
CA GLU A 155 7.51 13.66 -4.45
C GLU A 155 6.15 13.32 -5.09
N ILE A 156 5.10 13.23 -4.27
CA ILE A 156 3.74 12.99 -4.72
C ILE A 156 3.23 14.15 -5.58
N LEU A 157 3.50 15.40 -5.22
CA LEU A 157 3.16 16.57 -6.05
C LEU A 157 3.86 16.55 -7.42
N ARG A 158 5.11 16.06 -7.49
CA ARG A 158 5.81 15.84 -8.77
C ARG A 158 5.17 14.73 -9.57
N LEU A 159 4.71 13.65 -8.93
CA LEU A 159 3.94 12.59 -9.58
C LEU A 159 2.65 13.17 -10.17
N MET A 160 1.85 13.88 -9.37
CA MET A 160 0.61 14.52 -9.81
C MET A 160 0.86 15.45 -11.02
N THR A 161 1.89 16.28 -10.96
CA THR A 161 2.27 17.18 -12.05
C THR A 161 2.61 16.40 -13.34
N ARG A 162 3.33 15.27 -13.23
CA ARG A 162 3.65 14.40 -14.37
C ARG A 162 2.40 13.78 -14.98
N VAL A 163 1.50 13.27 -14.13
CA VAL A 163 0.23 12.67 -14.54
C VAL A 163 -0.65 13.70 -15.26
N ARG A 164 -0.87 14.88 -14.68
CA ARG A 164 -1.62 15.99 -15.31
C ARG A 164 -1.05 16.34 -16.69
N ARG A 165 0.28 16.43 -16.82
CA ARG A 165 0.93 16.72 -18.10
C ARG A 165 0.70 15.61 -19.13
N ALA A 166 0.82 14.34 -18.74
CA ALA A 166 0.54 13.22 -19.62
C ALA A 166 -0.93 13.22 -20.09
N GLU A 167 -1.86 13.48 -19.18
CA GLU A 167 -3.29 13.54 -19.46
C GLU A 167 -3.64 14.70 -20.40
N SER A 168 -3.07 15.88 -20.16
CA SER A 168 -3.25 17.05 -21.05
C SER A 168 -2.74 16.80 -22.48
N ARG A 169 -1.73 15.93 -22.66
CA ARG A 169 -1.22 15.55 -23.97
C ARG A 169 -2.14 14.57 -24.69
N ARG A 170 -2.77 13.65 -23.96
CA ARG A 170 -3.76 12.70 -24.50
C ARG A 170 -5.04 13.40 -24.94
N ARG A 171 -5.47 14.44 -24.22
CA ARG A 171 -6.65 15.25 -24.57
C ARG A 171 -6.44 16.23 -25.73
N ARG A 172 -5.22 16.41 -26.22
CA ARG A 172 -4.97 17.23 -27.42
C ARG A 172 -5.24 16.39 -28.68
N PRO A 173 -6.24 16.75 -29.51
CA PRO A 173 -6.43 16.08 -30.79
C PRO A 173 -5.20 16.27 -31.67
N ASP A 174 -4.91 15.27 -32.50
CA ASP A 174 -3.83 15.31 -33.48
C ASP A 174 -3.97 16.58 -34.35
N ARG A 175 -2.94 17.43 -34.33
CA ARG A 175 -2.95 18.76 -34.99
C ARG A 175 -3.11 18.67 -36.51
N ARG A 176 -3.11 17.46 -37.08
CA ARG A 176 -3.18 17.21 -38.53
C ARG A 176 -4.57 17.46 -39.14
N TRP A 177 -5.64 17.48 -38.34
CA TRP A 177 -7.02 17.69 -38.82
C TRP A 177 -7.58 19.10 -38.58
N TRP A 178 -6.82 19.97 -37.91
CA TRP A 178 -7.25 21.30 -37.46
C TRP A 178 -7.13 22.40 -38.53
N ARG A 179 -7.51 22.09 -39.78
CA ARG A 179 -7.63 23.12 -40.84
C ARG A 179 -8.99 23.20 -41.51
N ARG A 180 -10.02 22.50 -41.04
CA ARG A 180 -11.35 22.57 -41.70
C ARG A 180 -12.62 22.64 -40.86
N SER A 181 -12.55 22.55 -39.54
CA SER A 181 -13.72 22.83 -38.69
C SER A 181 -13.24 23.53 -37.42
N ARG A 182 -13.76 24.74 -37.15
CA ARG A 182 -13.65 25.39 -35.85
C ARG A 182 -14.44 24.54 -34.85
N PRO A 183 -13.81 23.82 -33.91
CA PRO A 183 -14.52 23.26 -32.78
C PRO A 183 -14.92 24.43 -31.89
N GLU A 184 -16.17 24.42 -31.46
CA GLU A 184 -16.64 25.24 -30.35
C GLU A 184 -15.66 25.10 -29.17
N PRO A 185 -15.28 26.22 -28.52
CA PRO A 185 -14.50 26.14 -27.29
C PRO A 185 -15.28 25.28 -26.28
N PRO A 186 -14.62 24.36 -25.54
CA PRO A 186 -15.29 23.63 -24.48
C PRO A 186 -15.93 24.64 -23.51
N PRO A 187 -17.13 24.35 -22.98
CA PRO A 187 -17.82 25.28 -22.09
C PRO A 187 -16.89 25.69 -20.96
N ALA A 188 -16.76 27.00 -20.75
CA ALA A 188 -15.90 27.63 -19.75
C ALA A 188 -16.44 27.44 -18.32
N GLY A 189 -16.91 26.24 -18.00
CA GLY A 189 -17.31 25.84 -16.65
C GLY A 189 -16.13 25.22 -15.92
N ARG A 190 -15.96 25.57 -14.64
CA ARG A 190 -15.09 24.82 -13.73
C ARG A 190 -15.52 23.35 -13.78
N PRO A 191 -14.60 22.38 -13.91
CA PRO A 191 -14.98 20.97 -13.85
C PRO A 191 -15.75 20.73 -12.55
N ALA A 192 -16.83 19.95 -12.61
CA ALA A 192 -17.62 19.62 -11.42
C ALA A 192 -16.71 19.11 -10.30
N ASP A 193 -17.02 19.50 -9.07
CA ASP A 193 -16.28 19.10 -7.88
C ASP A 193 -16.15 17.58 -7.78
N GLY A 194 -15.03 17.12 -7.23
CA GLY A 194 -14.78 15.72 -6.94
C GLY A 194 -15.17 15.36 -5.52
N LEU A 195 -15.34 14.06 -5.26
CA LEU A 195 -15.56 13.50 -3.92
C LEU A 195 -14.44 12.51 -3.60
N LEU A 196 -13.73 12.72 -2.50
CA LEU A 196 -12.76 11.77 -1.94
C LEU A 196 -13.38 11.16 -0.68
N VAL A 197 -13.79 9.90 -0.75
CA VAL A 197 -14.29 9.12 0.38
C VAL A 197 -13.17 8.26 0.95
N ILE A 198 -12.86 8.47 2.22
CA ILE A 198 -11.82 7.79 2.97
C ILE A 198 -12.49 6.98 4.07
N GLN A 199 -12.41 5.65 3.96
CA GLN A 199 -12.85 4.74 4.99
C GLN A 199 -11.70 4.46 5.95
N LEU A 200 -11.89 4.79 7.23
CA LEU A 200 -11.03 4.34 8.33
C LEU A 200 -11.67 3.07 8.90
N ASP A 201 -11.13 1.92 8.51
CA ASP A 201 -11.67 0.61 8.88
C ASP A 201 -11.68 0.44 10.40
N GLY A 202 -12.78 -0.06 10.99
CA GLY A 202 -12.86 -0.44 12.41
C GLY A 202 -12.88 0.69 13.46
N VAL A 203 -12.91 1.97 13.05
CA VAL A 203 -12.86 3.11 13.97
C VAL A 203 -14.22 3.44 14.60
N ALA A 204 -14.41 3.00 15.84
CA ALA A 204 -15.62 3.31 16.60
C ALA A 204 -15.78 4.82 16.88
N ALA A 205 -16.99 5.35 16.67
CA ALA A 205 -17.25 6.77 16.89
C ALA A 205 -16.93 7.28 18.32
N PRO A 206 -17.22 6.56 19.41
CA PRO A 206 -16.79 7.00 20.75
C PRO A 206 -15.27 7.10 20.91
N LEU A 207 -14.52 6.21 20.26
CA LEU A 207 -13.04 6.23 20.28
C LEU A 207 -12.51 7.45 19.51
N ALA A 208 -13.01 7.71 18.30
CA ALA A 208 -12.61 8.87 17.51
C ALA A 208 -12.92 10.18 18.25
N GLN A 209 -14.09 10.28 18.88
CA GLN A 209 -14.46 11.45 19.69
C GLN A 209 -13.51 11.65 20.88
N TRP A 210 -13.17 10.57 21.59
CA TRP A 210 -12.21 10.63 22.68
C TRP A 210 -10.82 11.07 22.18
N ALA A 211 -10.32 10.49 21.10
CA ALA A 211 -9.01 10.79 20.53
C ALA A 211 -8.91 12.24 20.01
N VAL A 212 -9.97 12.78 19.40
CA VAL A 212 -10.05 14.20 19.04
C VAL A 212 -9.98 15.09 20.27
N ARG A 213 -10.74 14.77 21.33
CA ARG A 213 -10.77 15.55 22.58
C ARG A 213 -9.44 15.50 23.33
N ALA A 214 -8.75 14.37 23.29
CA ALA A 214 -7.44 14.18 23.88
C ALA A 214 -6.31 14.85 23.07
N GLY A 215 -6.60 15.34 21.86
CA GLY A 215 -5.62 16.03 21.00
C GLY A 215 -4.77 15.10 20.14
N ASN A 216 -5.05 13.80 20.13
CA ASN A 216 -4.32 12.79 19.36
C ASN A 216 -4.57 12.93 17.85
N LEU A 217 -5.73 13.46 17.44
CA LEU A 217 -6.14 13.59 16.03
C LEU A 217 -6.17 15.08 15.61
N PRO A 218 -5.00 15.71 15.39
CA PRO A 218 -4.90 17.14 15.10
C PRO A 218 -5.59 17.58 13.80
N THR A 219 -5.62 16.76 12.75
CA THR A 219 -6.27 17.06 11.47
C THR A 219 -7.79 17.06 11.62
N LEU A 220 -8.37 15.94 12.06
CA LEU A 220 -9.80 15.84 12.34
C LEU A 220 -10.24 16.89 13.37
N GLY A 221 -9.44 17.10 14.42
CA GLY A 221 -9.69 18.14 15.41
C GLY A 221 -9.71 19.55 14.81
N ARG A 222 -8.79 19.87 13.90
CA ARG A 222 -8.77 21.14 13.15
C ARG A 222 -10.01 21.27 12.27
N TRP A 223 -10.39 20.23 11.54
CA TRP A 223 -11.57 20.24 10.68
C TRP A 223 -12.87 20.51 11.43
N LEU A 224 -13.03 19.89 12.60
CA LEU A 224 -14.19 20.10 13.46
C LEU A 224 -14.20 21.49 14.11
N ARG A 225 -13.06 21.97 14.62
CA ARG A 225 -12.96 23.31 15.23
C ARG A 225 -13.17 24.44 14.21
N SER A 226 -12.63 24.28 13.00
CA SER A 226 -12.81 25.24 11.89
C SER A 226 -14.20 25.18 11.25
N ARG A 227 -15.03 24.19 11.63
CA ARG A 227 -16.36 23.93 11.04
C ARG A 227 -16.35 23.64 9.54
N SER A 228 -15.21 23.22 9.00
CA SER A 228 -15.14 22.70 7.63
C SER A 228 -15.84 21.34 7.51
N HIS A 229 -15.84 20.55 8.59
CA HIS A 229 -16.47 19.24 8.64
C HIS A 229 -17.36 19.08 9.88
N ARG A 230 -18.23 18.07 9.85
CA ARG A 230 -19.14 17.69 10.94
C ARG A 230 -19.01 16.19 11.19
N MET A 231 -18.84 15.79 12.45
CA MET A 231 -18.82 14.38 12.82
C MET A 231 -20.24 13.90 13.11
N THR A 232 -20.73 12.96 12.32
CA THR A 232 -22.05 12.33 12.49
C THR A 232 -21.86 10.87 12.88
N ARG A 233 -22.59 10.43 13.90
CA ARG A 233 -22.66 9.01 14.26
C ARG A 233 -23.69 8.32 13.38
N TRP A 234 -23.39 7.10 12.95
CA TRP A 234 -24.32 6.26 12.22
C TRP A 234 -24.29 4.84 12.77
N HIS A 235 -25.39 4.12 12.57
CA HIS A 235 -25.50 2.73 12.96
C HIS A 235 -25.17 1.86 11.74
N THR A 236 -24.15 1.02 11.88
CA THR A 236 -23.53 0.26 10.79
C THR A 236 -24.43 -0.89 10.32
N GLY A 237 -25.42 -1.26 11.14
CA GLY A 237 -26.34 -2.36 10.86
C GLY A 237 -25.74 -3.71 11.27
N LEU A 238 -26.40 -4.79 10.84
CA LEU A 238 -25.95 -6.15 11.06
C LEU A 238 -25.85 -6.86 9.69
N PRO A 239 -24.74 -7.54 9.38
CA PRO A 239 -23.53 -7.66 10.22
C PRO A 239 -22.66 -6.38 10.17
N ALA A 240 -22.02 -6.05 11.29
CA ALA A 240 -21.06 -4.95 11.37
C ALA A 240 -19.68 -5.43 10.88
N THR A 241 -19.56 -5.65 9.56
CA THR A 241 -18.33 -6.12 8.92
C THR A 241 -18.04 -5.30 7.65
N THR A 242 -16.76 -5.12 7.33
CA THR A 242 -16.28 -4.41 6.13
C THR A 242 -17.02 -4.76 4.84
N PRO A 243 -17.18 -6.05 4.44
CA PRO A 243 -17.89 -6.36 3.21
C PRO A 243 -19.38 -5.97 3.26
N ALA A 244 -20.06 -6.10 4.40
CA ALA A 244 -21.47 -5.72 4.47
C ALA A 244 -21.65 -4.20 4.41
N ALA A 245 -20.80 -3.47 5.12
CA ALA A 245 -20.79 -2.00 5.08
C ALA A 245 -20.44 -1.49 3.67
N GLN A 246 -19.42 -2.04 3.02
CA GLN A 246 -19.05 -1.66 1.65
C GLN A 246 -20.12 -2.04 0.63
N ALA A 247 -20.82 -3.17 0.80
CA ALA A 247 -21.97 -3.51 -0.05
C ALA A 247 -23.07 -2.44 0.06
N GLY A 248 -23.39 -2.00 1.28
CA GLY A 248 -24.34 -0.91 1.52
C GLY A 248 -23.87 0.45 0.98
N LEU A 249 -22.61 0.82 1.20
CA LEU A 249 -22.05 2.11 0.78
C LEU A 249 -21.86 2.22 -0.75
N LEU A 250 -21.39 1.14 -1.39
CA LEU A 250 -21.00 1.14 -2.79
C LEU A 250 -22.13 0.69 -3.73
N HIS A 251 -23.02 -0.19 -3.27
CA HIS A 251 -24.10 -0.77 -4.10
C HIS A 251 -25.50 -0.52 -3.54
N GLY A 252 -25.64 0.06 -2.34
CA GLY A 252 -26.95 0.33 -1.74
C GLY A 252 -27.69 -0.92 -1.26
N ASP A 253 -27.03 -2.08 -1.22
CA ASP A 253 -27.64 -3.35 -0.82
C ASP A 253 -26.74 -4.13 0.14
N VAL A 254 -27.31 -4.56 1.26
CA VAL A 254 -26.65 -5.35 2.30
C VAL A 254 -27.16 -6.80 2.37
N ARG A 255 -28.23 -7.14 1.64
CA ARG A 255 -28.97 -8.41 1.78
C ARG A 255 -28.17 -9.63 1.33
N HIS A 256 -27.17 -9.43 0.48
CA HIS A 256 -26.34 -10.51 -0.07
C HIS A 256 -25.08 -10.81 0.74
N VAL A 257 -24.84 -10.10 1.86
CA VAL A 257 -23.65 -10.26 2.70
C VAL A 257 -24.05 -10.48 4.17
N PRO A 258 -24.40 -11.72 4.57
CA PRO A 258 -24.88 -12.00 5.92
C PRO A 258 -23.77 -12.04 6.99
N ALA A 259 -22.52 -12.21 6.58
CA ALA A 259 -21.34 -12.23 7.46
C ALA A 259 -20.05 -12.03 6.64
N TYR A 260 -18.90 -11.92 7.31
CA TYR A 260 -17.59 -11.97 6.66
C TYR A 260 -17.30 -13.33 5.99
N ARG A 261 -17.79 -14.41 6.59
CA ARG A 261 -17.74 -15.77 6.05
C ARG A 261 -19.04 -16.50 6.35
N TRP A 262 -19.57 -17.24 5.39
CA TRP A 262 -20.80 -18.02 5.57
C TRP A 262 -20.77 -19.28 4.70
N TYR A 263 -21.59 -20.25 5.07
CA TYR A 263 -21.77 -21.48 4.29
C TYR A 263 -23.04 -21.37 3.45
N GLU A 264 -22.91 -21.46 2.14
CA GLU A 264 -24.02 -21.66 1.22
C GLU A 264 -24.37 -23.14 1.21
N LYS A 265 -25.61 -23.48 1.59
CA LYS A 265 -26.09 -24.86 1.59
C LYS A 265 -26.20 -25.37 0.15
N ALA A 266 -26.05 -26.69 -0.01
CA ALA A 266 -26.33 -27.33 -1.29
C ALA A 266 -27.77 -27.05 -1.72
N ALA A 267 -27.99 -26.88 -3.02
CA ALA A 267 -29.34 -26.77 -3.55
C ALA A 267 -30.07 -28.10 -3.32
N ALA A 268 -31.35 -28.02 -2.95
CA ALA A 268 -32.15 -29.21 -2.64
C ALA A 268 -32.30 -30.15 -3.84
N ASP A 269 -32.17 -29.61 -5.06
CA ASP A 269 -32.21 -30.35 -6.33
C ASP A 269 -30.84 -30.92 -6.75
N GLY A 270 -29.79 -30.74 -5.94
CA GLY A 270 -28.43 -31.21 -6.23
C GLY A 270 -27.68 -30.40 -7.29
N SER A 271 -28.24 -29.31 -7.81
CA SER A 271 -27.63 -28.51 -8.89
C SER A 271 -26.35 -27.77 -8.47
N THR A 272 -26.25 -27.41 -7.18
CA THR A 272 -25.05 -26.75 -6.63
C THR A 272 -24.62 -27.41 -5.32
N PRO A 273 -23.34 -27.78 -5.16
CA PRO A 273 -22.82 -28.30 -3.89
C PRO A 273 -22.77 -27.19 -2.84
N GLY A 274 -22.83 -27.58 -1.57
CA GLY A 274 -22.64 -26.65 -0.47
C GLY A 274 -21.19 -26.17 -0.43
N ARG A 275 -20.97 -24.89 -0.12
CA ARG A 275 -19.63 -24.28 -0.11
C ARG A 275 -19.49 -23.20 0.93
N LEU A 276 -18.25 -23.04 1.42
CA LEU A 276 -17.88 -21.93 2.30
C LEU A 276 -17.46 -20.72 1.47
N VAL A 277 -18.21 -19.62 1.61
CA VAL A 277 -17.93 -18.33 1.00
C VAL A 277 -17.14 -17.48 1.99
N VAL A 278 -16.05 -16.86 1.53
CA VAL A 278 -15.19 -15.97 2.33
C VAL A 278 -14.92 -14.69 1.55
N THR A 279 -15.32 -13.54 2.09
CA THR A 279 -15.29 -12.25 1.38
C THR A 279 -13.88 -11.77 1.03
N SER A 280 -12.85 -12.23 1.74
CA SER A 280 -11.45 -11.91 1.42
C SER A 280 -10.87 -12.75 0.27
N ARG A 281 -11.58 -13.78 -0.21
CA ARG A 281 -11.14 -14.57 -1.36
C ARG A 281 -11.60 -13.87 -2.65
N PRO A 282 -10.68 -13.54 -3.58
CA PRO A 282 -11.04 -12.81 -4.80
C PRO A 282 -12.15 -13.44 -5.62
N ARG A 283 -12.19 -14.78 -5.74
CA ARG A 283 -13.23 -15.49 -6.49
C ARG A 283 -14.61 -15.37 -5.84
N ASP A 284 -14.65 -15.46 -4.52
CA ASP A 284 -15.89 -15.35 -3.74
C ASP A 284 -16.37 -13.89 -3.75
N ALA A 285 -15.46 -12.93 -3.53
CA ALA A 285 -15.74 -11.50 -3.63
C ALA A 285 -16.30 -11.09 -5.02
N ALA A 286 -15.73 -11.64 -6.10
CA ALA A 286 -16.23 -11.43 -7.46
C ALA A 286 -17.66 -11.97 -7.64
N ASP A 287 -17.98 -13.09 -7.02
CA ASP A 287 -19.31 -13.68 -7.08
C ASP A 287 -20.34 -12.90 -6.26
N ILE A 288 -19.94 -12.43 -5.08
CA ILE A 288 -20.74 -11.55 -4.24
C ILE A 288 -21.03 -10.24 -4.98
N GLU A 289 -20.01 -9.61 -5.57
CA GLU A 289 -20.19 -8.37 -6.32
C GLU A 289 -21.10 -8.55 -7.53
N ARG A 290 -21.01 -9.67 -8.27
CA ARG A 290 -21.95 -9.95 -9.38
C ARG A 290 -23.40 -10.01 -8.93
N ARG A 291 -23.67 -10.41 -7.68
CA ARG A 291 -25.02 -10.47 -7.11
C ARG A 291 -25.49 -9.11 -6.58
N LEU A 292 -24.55 -8.27 -6.14
CA LEU A 292 -24.81 -6.93 -5.62
C LEU A 292 -24.96 -5.87 -6.73
N SER A 293 -24.17 -6.01 -7.80
CA SER A 293 -24.06 -5.02 -8.87
C SER A 293 -25.34 -4.96 -9.70
N THR A 294 -25.92 -3.75 -9.76
CA THR A 294 -27.00 -3.40 -10.68
C THR A 294 -26.50 -2.61 -11.89
N GLY A 295 -25.20 -2.27 -11.93
CA GLY A 295 -24.62 -1.27 -12.83
C GLY A 295 -24.81 0.17 -12.33
N ASP A 296 -25.60 0.36 -11.27
CA ASP A 296 -25.93 1.67 -10.70
C ASP A 296 -25.16 1.98 -9.38
N GLY A 297 -24.02 1.33 -9.14
CA GLY A 297 -23.17 1.58 -7.97
C GLY A 297 -22.61 3.00 -7.87
N LEU A 298 -22.15 3.37 -6.68
CA LEU A 298 -21.65 4.71 -6.34
C LEU A 298 -20.56 5.22 -7.29
N LEU A 299 -19.76 4.31 -7.86
CA LEU A 299 -18.57 4.63 -8.66
C LEU A 299 -18.78 4.42 -10.16
N ARG A 300 -20.01 4.15 -10.62
CA ARG A 300 -20.33 3.84 -12.02
C ARG A 300 -19.88 4.90 -13.04
N ASP A 301 -20.01 6.19 -12.70
CA ASP A 301 -19.78 7.31 -13.62
C ASP A 301 -18.31 7.74 -13.66
N GLY A 302 -17.41 6.77 -13.83
CA GLY A 302 -15.96 7.01 -13.89
C GLY A 302 -15.29 7.15 -12.52
N GLY A 303 -15.95 6.69 -11.45
CA GLY A 303 -15.36 6.62 -10.12
C GLY A 303 -14.22 5.61 -10.03
N VAL A 304 -13.44 5.71 -8.94
CA VAL A 304 -12.28 4.87 -8.68
C VAL A 304 -12.39 4.21 -7.33
N SER A 305 -12.24 2.89 -7.31
CA SER A 305 -12.20 2.09 -6.09
C SER A 305 -10.75 1.71 -5.75
N ILE A 306 -10.32 1.94 -4.51
CA ILE A 306 -8.95 1.70 -4.05
C ILE A 306 -8.98 0.86 -2.76
N SER A 307 -8.34 -0.31 -2.77
CA SER A 307 -8.15 -1.18 -1.60
C SER A 307 -9.45 -1.65 -0.92
N THR A 308 -10.55 -1.76 -1.68
CA THR A 308 -11.87 -2.18 -1.22
C THR A 308 -12.15 -3.66 -1.46
N ALA A 309 -13.18 -4.22 -0.82
CA ALA A 309 -13.70 -5.55 -1.13
C ALA A 309 -14.43 -5.58 -2.49
N PHE A 310 -15.23 -4.54 -2.78
CA PHE A 310 -16.04 -4.42 -3.99
C PHE A 310 -15.70 -3.15 -4.79
N SER A 311 -15.99 -3.14 -6.08
CA SER A 311 -15.66 -2.03 -6.98
C SER A 311 -16.68 -0.90 -6.99
N GLY A 312 -17.92 -1.11 -6.52
CA GLY A 312 -18.97 -0.09 -6.61
C GLY A 312 -19.31 0.30 -8.04
N ASP A 313 -19.13 -0.65 -8.98
CA ASP A 313 -19.25 -0.45 -10.43
C ASP A 313 -18.22 0.52 -11.04
N ALA A 314 -17.09 0.73 -10.35
CA ALA A 314 -16.00 1.57 -10.83
C ALA A 314 -15.36 1.03 -12.12
N SER A 315 -15.21 1.92 -13.11
CA SER A 315 -14.41 1.66 -14.32
C SER A 315 -12.92 1.42 -14.02
N THR A 316 -12.42 1.97 -12.91
CA THR A 316 -11.05 1.81 -12.44
C THR A 316 -11.07 1.24 -11.02
N SER A 317 -10.54 0.03 -10.87
CA SER A 317 -10.41 -0.66 -9.59
C SER A 317 -8.93 -0.96 -9.32
N LEU A 318 -8.42 -0.53 -8.18
CA LEU A 318 -7.02 -0.65 -7.80
C LEU A 318 -6.95 -1.37 -6.46
N LEU A 319 -6.35 -2.57 -6.43
CA LEU A 319 -6.30 -3.40 -5.21
C LEU A 319 -7.69 -3.80 -4.68
N THR A 320 -8.71 -3.80 -5.54
CA THR A 320 -10.06 -4.26 -5.19
C THR A 320 -10.14 -5.79 -5.21
N VAL A 321 -10.56 -6.40 -4.11
CA VAL A 321 -10.56 -7.86 -3.92
C VAL A 321 -11.38 -8.58 -5.00
N SER A 322 -12.61 -8.12 -5.26
CA SER A 322 -13.54 -8.73 -6.23
C SER A 322 -13.05 -8.71 -7.68
N ARG A 323 -12.14 -7.80 -8.05
CA ARG A 323 -11.58 -7.73 -9.40
C ARG A 323 -10.32 -8.56 -9.56
N ALA A 324 -9.78 -9.13 -8.47
CA ALA A 324 -8.58 -9.96 -8.43
C ALA A 324 -7.35 -9.35 -9.16
N GLY A 325 -7.37 -8.04 -9.38
CA GLY A 325 -6.43 -7.33 -10.22
C GLY A 325 -5.45 -6.52 -9.38
N LEU A 326 -4.19 -6.93 -9.35
CA LEU A 326 -3.12 -6.00 -8.98
C LEU A 326 -3.14 -4.84 -9.99
N PRO A 327 -2.87 -3.58 -9.57
CA PRO A 327 -2.76 -2.45 -10.49
C PRO A 327 -1.84 -2.82 -11.66
N GLY A 328 -2.29 -2.58 -12.88
CA GLY A 328 -1.51 -2.93 -14.07
C GLY A 328 -0.14 -2.27 -14.05
N ARG A 329 0.88 -2.92 -14.63
CA ARG A 329 2.28 -2.43 -14.72
C ARG A 329 2.41 -1.01 -15.30
N SER A 330 1.38 -0.52 -15.99
CA SER A 330 1.26 0.81 -16.59
C SER A 330 0.73 1.89 -15.64
N THR A 331 0.31 1.55 -14.42
CA THR A 331 -0.19 2.48 -13.40
C THR A 331 1.00 3.27 -12.83
N PRO A 332 1.16 4.57 -13.13
CA PRO A 332 2.36 5.32 -12.77
C PRO A 332 2.63 5.40 -11.27
N GLY A 333 1.61 5.35 -10.41
CA GLY A 333 1.73 5.35 -8.95
C GLY A 333 2.20 4.01 -8.41
N TYR A 334 1.65 2.90 -8.90
CA TYR A 334 2.17 1.55 -8.59
C TYR A 334 3.60 1.38 -9.11
N ALA A 335 3.89 1.85 -10.32
CA ALA A 335 5.24 1.86 -10.87
C ALA A 335 6.16 2.77 -10.04
N ALA A 336 5.78 4.01 -9.73
CA ALA A 336 6.62 4.92 -8.92
C ALA A 336 6.98 4.29 -7.56
N PHE A 337 6.01 3.64 -6.93
CA PHE A 337 6.20 2.92 -5.68
C PHE A 337 7.16 1.72 -5.84
N MET A 338 6.89 0.83 -6.80
CA MET A 338 7.71 -0.37 -7.05
C MET A 338 9.11 -0.06 -7.61
N THR A 339 9.28 1.11 -8.24
CA THR A 339 10.52 1.50 -8.93
C THR A 339 11.40 2.41 -8.10
N SER A 340 11.00 2.75 -6.87
CA SER A 340 11.88 3.39 -5.89
C SER A 340 12.95 2.37 -5.45
N PRO A 341 14.22 2.48 -5.90
CA PRO A 341 15.24 1.47 -5.65
C PRO A 341 15.74 1.49 -4.20
N TYR A 342 15.52 2.61 -3.50
CA TYR A 342 15.65 2.68 -2.05
C TYR A 342 14.40 2.19 -1.32
N GLY A 343 13.24 2.17 -1.98
CA GLY A 343 11.94 1.85 -1.42
C GLY A 343 11.83 0.42 -0.91
N PHE A 344 12.27 -0.59 -1.67
CA PHE A 344 12.16 -1.99 -1.23
C PHE A 344 13.05 -2.31 -0.03
N ALA A 345 14.35 -2.01 -0.11
CA ALA A 345 15.28 -2.36 0.95
C ALA A 345 15.02 -1.49 2.22
N ARG A 346 14.61 -0.23 2.05
CA ARG A 346 14.06 0.60 3.14
C ARG A 346 12.77 0.01 3.69
N ALA A 347 11.83 -0.44 2.85
CA ALA A 347 10.60 -1.07 3.30
C ALA A 347 10.92 -2.32 4.12
N VAL A 348 11.84 -3.18 3.69
CA VAL A 348 12.29 -4.35 4.48
C VAL A 348 12.84 -3.92 5.84
N VAL A 349 13.71 -2.90 5.90
CA VAL A 349 14.28 -2.41 7.16
C VAL A 349 13.21 -1.81 8.07
N LEU A 350 12.32 -0.99 7.54
CA LEU A 350 11.21 -0.39 8.28
C LEU A 350 10.22 -1.45 8.76
N SER A 351 9.90 -2.43 7.91
CA SER A 351 9.07 -3.58 8.26
C SER A 351 9.71 -4.41 9.37
N ALA A 352 11.02 -4.67 9.31
CA ALA A 352 11.74 -5.32 10.40
C ALA A 352 11.67 -4.51 11.69
N GLY A 353 11.81 -3.18 11.61
CA GLY A 353 11.63 -2.27 12.75
C GLY A 353 10.23 -2.36 13.37
N GLN A 354 9.19 -2.41 12.54
CA GLN A 354 7.80 -2.58 12.98
C GLN A 354 7.58 -3.94 13.66
N VAL A 355 8.13 -5.02 13.10
CA VAL A 355 8.11 -6.36 13.72
C VAL A 355 8.80 -6.36 15.08
N LEU A 356 9.98 -5.73 15.19
CA LEU A 356 10.71 -5.63 16.46
C LEU A 356 9.92 -4.83 17.50
N ARG A 357 9.26 -3.74 17.08
CA ARG A 357 8.39 -2.93 17.94
C ARG A 357 7.20 -3.74 18.45
N GLU A 358 6.54 -4.46 17.55
CA GLU A 358 5.41 -5.34 17.84
C GLU A 358 5.81 -6.44 18.85
N LEU A 359 6.98 -7.08 18.67
CA LEU A 359 7.50 -8.06 19.62
C LEU A 359 7.83 -7.45 20.99
N HIS A 360 8.38 -6.23 21.01
CA HIS A 360 8.65 -5.49 22.25
C HIS A 360 7.36 -5.13 22.99
N GLU A 361 6.35 -4.66 22.28
CA GLU A 361 5.04 -4.29 22.79
C GLU A 361 4.30 -5.53 23.32
N ALA A 362 4.30 -6.64 22.57
CA ALA A 362 3.76 -7.91 23.02
C ALA A 362 4.47 -8.43 24.29
N ARG A 363 5.79 -8.23 24.41
CA ARG A 363 6.53 -8.54 25.64
C ARG A 363 6.11 -7.62 26.79
N ARG A 364 5.99 -6.31 26.57
CA ARG A 364 5.52 -5.35 27.59
C ARG A 364 4.12 -5.69 28.09
N GLN A 365 3.20 -6.05 27.20
CA GLN A 365 1.85 -6.47 27.58
C GLN A 365 1.87 -7.70 28.48
N ARG A 366 2.73 -8.70 28.17
CA ARG A 366 2.94 -9.88 29.04
C ARG A 366 3.49 -9.50 30.41
N VAL A 367 4.55 -8.70 30.44
CA VAL A 367 5.20 -8.26 31.69
C VAL A 367 4.25 -7.43 32.57
N ARG A 368 3.39 -6.61 31.95
CA ARG A 368 2.40 -5.77 32.64
C ARG A 368 1.08 -6.49 32.95
N GLY A 369 0.96 -7.77 32.61
CA GLY A 369 -0.27 -8.54 32.87
C GLY A 369 -1.51 -7.99 32.17
N VAL A 370 -1.36 -7.35 31.00
CA VAL A 370 -2.49 -6.73 30.28
C VAL A 370 -3.42 -7.82 29.73
N GLN A 371 -4.71 -7.72 30.06
CA GLN A 371 -5.77 -8.61 29.59
C GLN A 371 -6.96 -7.79 29.05
N PRO A 372 -7.78 -8.34 28.14
CA PRO A 372 -7.52 -9.55 27.34
C PRO A 372 -6.39 -9.33 26.33
N ARG A 373 -5.74 -10.41 25.87
CA ARG A 373 -4.57 -10.37 24.98
C ARG A 373 -4.72 -11.35 23.81
N GLY A 374 -4.74 -10.85 22.58
CA GLY A 374 -4.73 -11.69 21.37
C GLY A 374 -3.41 -12.41 21.14
N ASP A 375 -3.40 -13.39 20.23
CA ASP A 375 -2.14 -13.90 19.70
C ASP A 375 -1.56 -12.88 18.71
N ARG A 376 -0.25 -12.64 18.81
CA ARG A 376 0.49 -11.64 18.03
C ARG A 376 1.69 -12.31 17.34
N ARG A 377 1.55 -13.60 17.03
CA ARG A 377 2.57 -14.47 16.42
C ARG A 377 2.16 -14.87 15.01
N GLY A 378 3.07 -15.50 14.27
CA GLY A 378 2.76 -16.10 12.96
C GLY A 378 2.56 -15.06 11.86
N SER A 379 1.49 -15.23 11.07
CA SER A 379 1.18 -14.41 9.89
C SER A 379 1.00 -12.93 10.23
N TYR A 380 0.51 -12.58 11.42
CA TYR A 380 0.33 -11.20 11.84
C TYR A 380 1.63 -10.36 11.82
N LEU A 381 2.78 -10.97 12.14
CA LEU A 381 4.07 -10.27 12.05
C LEU A 381 4.43 -9.86 10.62
N ALA A 382 3.90 -10.58 9.62
CA ALA A 382 4.06 -10.21 8.21
C ALA A 382 2.96 -9.25 7.72
N LEU A 383 1.73 -9.39 8.23
CA LEU A 383 0.59 -8.55 7.85
C LEU A 383 0.76 -7.10 8.34
N ARG A 384 1.26 -6.90 9.56
CA ARG A 384 1.42 -5.58 10.16
C ARG A 384 2.26 -4.62 9.29
N PRO A 385 3.45 -5.00 8.80
CA PRO A 385 4.19 -4.13 7.90
C PRO A 385 3.58 -3.97 6.51
N LEU A 386 2.87 -4.99 6.02
CA LEU A 386 2.18 -4.90 4.75
C LEU A 386 1.03 -3.88 4.81
N ALA A 387 0.27 -3.83 5.91
CA ALA A 387 -0.80 -2.87 6.13
C ALA A 387 -0.28 -1.42 6.16
N SER A 388 0.83 -1.18 6.87
CA SER A 388 1.49 0.14 6.89
C SER A 388 2.01 0.54 5.50
N LEU A 389 2.59 -0.39 4.75
CA LEU A 389 3.06 -0.14 3.38
C LEU A 389 1.91 0.16 2.41
N LEU A 390 0.76 -0.49 2.62
CA LEU A 390 -0.45 -0.26 1.84
C LEU A 390 -0.99 1.17 2.03
N ASN A 391 -0.84 1.78 3.21
CA ASN A 391 -1.21 3.18 3.46
C ASN A 391 -0.46 4.15 2.52
N ASP A 392 0.87 4.05 2.45
CA ASP A 392 1.69 4.90 1.56
C ASP A 392 1.35 4.69 0.08
N LEU A 393 1.07 3.44 -0.30
CA LEU A 393 0.63 3.09 -1.65
C LEU A 393 -0.75 3.70 -1.95
N ASN A 394 -1.71 3.60 -1.02
CA ASN A 394 -3.04 4.18 -1.15
C ASN A 394 -2.96 5.69 -1.38
N VAL A 395 -2.13 6.42 -0.61
CA VAL A 395 -1.91 7.87 -0.81
C VAL A 395 -1.40 8.17 -2.21
N SER A 396 -0.45 7.37 -2.70
CA SER A 396 0.12 7.53 -4.04
C SER A 396 -0.94 7.28 -5.14
N LEU A 397 -1.79 6.27 -4.96
CA LEU A 397 -2.88 5.96 -5.89
C LEU A 397 -3.97 7.03 -5.86
N ILE A 398 -4.39 7.51 -4.68
CA ILE A 398 -5.35 8.62 -4.54
C ILE A 398 -4.82 9.86 -5.26
N ALA A 399 -3.56 10.24 -5.01
CA ALA A 399 -2.94 11.40 -5.64
C ALA A 399 -2.89 11.30 -7.17
N GLU A 400 -2.58 10.11 -7.70
CA GLU A 400 -2.63 9.85 -9.14
C GLU A 400 -4.03 10.07 -9.71
N GLN A 401 -5.08 9.58 -9.04
CA GLN A 401 -6.46 9.73 -9.51
C GLN A 401 -6.99 11.16 -9.34
N MET A 402 -6.62 11.84 -8.26
CA MET A 402 -6.85 13.28 -8.08
C MET A 402 -6.20 14.09 -9.21
N ALA A 403 -5.00 13.71 -9.64
CA ALA A 403 -4.32 14.33 -10.77
C ALA A 403 -4.96 14.00 -12.13
N ARG A 404 -5.62 12.84 -12.28
CA ARG A 404 -6.44 12.52 -13.47
C ARG A 404 -7.80 13.23 -13.46
N GLY A 405 -8.26 13.66 -12.28
CA GLY A 405 -9.56 14.28 -12.09
C GLY A 405 -10.69 13.26 -12.09
N ALA A 406 -10.53 12.14 -11.38
CA ALA A 406 -11.60 11.18 -11.13
C ALA A 406 -12.76 11.84 -10.36
N PRO A 407 -14.03 11.70 -10.77
CA PRO A 407 -15.16 12.37 -10.11
C PRO A 407 -15.37 11.89 -8.67
N VAL A 408 -15.29 10.58 -8.42
CA VAL A 408 -15.38 10.00 -7.07
C VAL A 408 -14.23 9.04 -6.85
N ILE A 409 -13.55 9.15 -5.72
CA ILE A 409 -12.50 8.23 -5.29
C ILE A 409 -12.93 7.66 -3.95
N PHE A 410 -13.08 6.33 -3.85
CA PHE A 410 -13.33 5.63 -2.59
C PHE A 410 -12.08 4.83 -2.23
N CYS A 411 -11.51 5.06 -1.06
CA CYS A 411 -10.34 4.34 -0.58
C CYS A 411 -10.53 3.85 0.85
N ASP A 412 -10.15 2.59 1.08
CA ASP A 412 -10.19 1.95 2.38
C ASP A 412 -8.79 1.86 3.01
N PHE A 413 -8.69 2.25 4.27
CA PHE A 413 -7.46 2.19 5.08
C PHE A 413 -7.64 1.21 6.24
N VAL A 414 -7.06 0.03 6.07
CA VAL A 414 -7.19 -1.12 6.99
C VAL A 414 -6.18 -1.15 8.15
N ASP A 415 -5.21 -0.21 8.19
CA ASP A 415 -4.07 -0.28 9.11
C ASP A 415 -4.47 -0.21 10.59
N TYR A 416 -5.48 0.59 10.93
CA TYR A 416 -5.98 0.64 12.32
C TYR A 416 -6.71 -0.66 12.71
N ASP A 417 -7.64 -1.13 11.87
CA ASP A 417 -8.47 -2.30 12.15
C ASP A 417 -7.63 -3.57 12.37
N GLU A 418 -6.64 -3.80 11.50
CA GLU A 418 -5.69 -4.92 11.58
C GLU A 418 -4.97 -4.93 12.95
N VAL A 419 -4.48 -3.77 13.41
CA VAL A 419 -3.79 -3.68 14.71
C VAL A 419 -4.74 -3.83 15.86
N ALA A 420 -5.89 -3.18 15.76
CA ALA A 420 -6.91 -3.15 16.80
C ALA A 420 -7.49 -4.56 17.04
N HIS A 421 -7.56 -5.41 16.00
CA HIS A 421 -7.93 -6.82 16.11
C HIS A 421 -6.98 -7.63 16.99
N HIS A 422 -5.67 -7.37 16.92
CA HIS A 422 -4.66 -8.15 17.66
C HIS A 422 -4.24 -7.53 19.00
N ALA A 423 -4.11 -6.20 19.04
CA ALA A 423 -3.71 -5.47 20.25
C ALA A 423 -4.92 -5.08 21.11
N GLY A 424 -6.03 -4.71 20.49
CA GLY A 424 -7.19 -4.09 21.10
C GLY A 424 -7.36 -2.61 20.68
N PRO A 425 -8.61 -2.11 20.52
CA PRO A 425 -8.89 -0.84 19.85
C PRO A 425 -8.32 0.42 20.53
N ALA A 426 -8.23 0.42 21.86
CA ALA A 426 -7.72 1.56 22.62
C ALA A 426 -6.28 1.35 23.13
N ARG A 427 -5.55 0.36 22.60
CA ARG A 427 -4.15 0.14 23.00
C ARG A 427 -3.21 1.14 22.33
N PRO A 428 -2.06 1.47 22.95
CA PRO A 428 -1.09 2.41 22.38
C PRO A 428 -0.72 2.12 20.92
N GLU A 429 -0.66 0.84 20.55
CA GLU A 429 -0.32 0.38 19.20
C GLU A 429 -1.41 0.74 18.17
N ALA A 430 -2.68 0.48 18.51
CA ALA A 430 -3.83 0.83 17.68
C ALA A 430 -4.01 2.35 17.64
N MET A 431 -3.83 3.04 18.78
CA MET A 431 -3.88 4.51 18.84
C MET A 431 -2.80 5.15 17.96
N ALA A 432 -1.58 4.61 17.96
CA ALA A 432 -0.51 5.09 17.07
C ALA A 432 -0.85 4.90 15.59
N ALA A 433 -1.54 3.80 15.23
CA ALA A 433 -2.04 3.60 13.87
C ALA A 433 -3.14 4.63 13.52
N LEU A 434 -4.06 4.92 14.45
CA LEU A 434 -5.10 5.94 14.26
C LEU A 434 -4.51 7.34 14.10
N GLU A 435 -3.49 7.70 14.90
CA GLU A 435 -2.76 8.96 14.78
C GLU A 435 -2.04 9.07 13.43
N ALA A 436 -1.43 7.97 12.95
CA ALA A 436 -0.82 7.93 11.63
C ALA A 436 -1.86 8.10 10.51
N LEU A 437 -3.07 7.57 10.66
CA LEU A 437 -4.16 7.80 9.71
C LEU A 437 -4.62 9.27 9.70
N ASP A 438 -4.77 9.91 10.87
CA ASP A 438 -5.09 11.35 10.94
C ASP A 438 -4.01 12.23 10.29
N HIS A 439 -2.76 11.81 10.41
CA HIS A 439 -1.64 12.43 9.71
C HIS A 439 -1.74 12.26 8.19
N THR A 440 -2.05 11.04 7.71
CA THR A 440 -2.35 10.78 6.29
C THR A 440 -3.49 11.66 5.77
N LEU A 441 -4.55 11.89 6.56
CA LEU A 441 -5.64 12.81 6.19
C LEU A 441 -5.13 14.23 5.95
N GLY A 442 -4.20 14.71 6.78
CA GLY A 442 -3.57 16.02 6.61
C GLY A 442 -2.72 16.11 5.34
N ILE A 443 -2.02 15.02 4.98
CA ILE A 443 -1.30 14.92 3.70
C ILE A 443 -2.28 14.97 2.52
N LEU A 444 -3.37 14.21 2.56
CA LEU A 444 -4.37 14.16 1.49
C LEU A 444 -5.06 15.52 1.30
N GLU A 445 -5.35 16.26 2.38
CA GLU A 445 -5.87 17.63 2.30
C GLU A 445 -4.91 18.57 1.53
N ARG A 446 -3.60 18.49 1.83
CA ARG A 446 -2.58 19.28 1.12
C ARG A 446 -2.48 18.90 -0.36
N LEU A 447 -2.60 17.62 -0.67
CA LEU A 447 -2.55 17.13 -2.06
C LEU A 447 -3.81 17.51 -2.84
N ALA A 448 -4.98 17.52 -2.20
CA ALA A 448 -6.25 17.90 -2.81
C ALA A 448 -6.23 19.33 -3.38
N ALA A 449 -5.48 20.24 -2.76
CA ALA A 449 -5.30 21.61 -3.26
C ALA A 449 -4.60 21.70 -4.63
N GLU A 450 -3.89 20.63 -5.04
CA GLU A 450 -3.16 20.54 -6.31
C GLU A 450 -3.81 19.53 -7.29
N ALA A 451 -5.01 19.06 -6.97
CA ALA A 451 -5.74 18.12 -7.80
C ALA A 451 -6.30 18.76 -9.09
N ALA A 452 -6.79 17.94 -10.02
CA ALA A 452 -7.39 18.42 -11.27
C ALA A 452 -8.84 18.93 -11.10
N ARG A 453 -9.44 18.71 -9.93
CA ARG A 453 -10.77 19.14 -9.49
C ARG A 453 -10.68 19.57 -8.03
N ASP A 454 -11.62 20.38 -7.56
CA ASP A 454 -11.78 20.64 -6.13
C ASP A 454 -12.45 19.43 -5.48
N TYR A 455 -11.77 18.76 -4.54
CA TYR A 455 -12.28 17.56 -3.88
C TYR A 455 -12.89 17.89 -2.52
N HIS A 456 -14.12 17.43 -2.31
CA HIS A 456 -14.74 17.34 -1.00
C HIS A 456 -14.26 16.05 -0.32
N ILE A 457 -13.66 16.17 0.87
CA ILE A 457 -13.13 15.03 1.62
C ILE A 457 -14.20 14.54 2.60
N VAL A 458 -14.61 13.28 2.47
CA VAL A 458 -15.51 12.59 3.40
C VAL A 458 -14.71 11.49 4.09
N VAL A 459 -14.68 11.53 5.42
CA VAL A 459 -14.08 10.47 6.23
C VAL A 459 -15.21 9.71 6.91
N LEU A 460 -15.22 8.39 6.75
CA LEU A 460 -16.20 7.49 7.36
C LEU A 460 -15.51 6.31 8.02
N SER A 461 -16.26 5.59 8.83
CA SER A 461 -15.87 4.28 9.33
C SER A 461 -17.02 3.32 9.11
N ASP A 462 -16.70 2.13 8.64
CA ASP A 462 -17.61 1.06 8.24
C ASP A 462 -18.17 0.27 9.43
N HIS A 463 -17.36 0.09 10.47
CA HIS A 463 -17.77 -0.41 11.78
C HIS A 463 -16.88 0.09 12.91
N GLY A 464 -17.29 -0.18 14.14
CA GLY A 464 -16.43 -0.01 15.31
C GLY A 464 -15.83 -1.33 15.76
N GLN A 465 -14.96 -1.26 16.76
CA GLN A 465 -14.48 -2.42 17.49
C GLN A 465 -14.80 -2.32 18.98
N SER A 466 -14.99 -3.48 19.61
CA SER A 466 -15.18 -3.61 21.06
C SER A 466 -14.03 -4.40 21.68
N GLN A 467 -13.46 -3.90 22.77
CA GLN A 467 -12.47 -4.64 23.54
C GLN A 467 -13.14 -5.82 24.27
N GLY A 468 -12.63 -7.04 24.10
CA GLY A 468 -13.17 -8.21 24.78
C GLY A 468 -12.25 -9.42 24.72
N ALA A 469 -12.44 -10.36 25.65
CA ALA A 469 -11.80 -11.67 25.59
C ALA A 469 -12.48 -12.50 24.49
N THR A 470 -11.70 -13.29 23.75
CA THR A 470 -12.28 -14.23 22.79
C THR A 470 -13.08 -15.31 23.52
N PHE A 471 -14.01 -15.97 22.82
CA PHE A 471 -14.80 -17.07 23.40
C PHE A 471 -13.89 -18.14 24.04
N ARG A 472 -12.81 -18.52 23.34
CA ARG A 472 -11.81 -19.47 23.85
C ARG A 472 -11.12 -18.99 25.12
N GLN A 473 -10.79 -17.70 25.23
CA GLN A 473 -10.17 -17.16 26.44
C GLN A 473 -11.11 -17.17 27.64
N ARG A 474 -12.40 -16.94 27.42
CA ARG A 474 -13.39 -16.88 28.49
C ARG A 474 -13.86 -18.25 28.96
N TYR A 475 -13.94 -19.22 28.05
CA TYR A 475 -14.54 -20.53 28.32
C TYR A 475 -13.56 -21.71 28.23
N GLY A 476 -12.31 -21.49 27.81
CA GLY A 476 -11.31 -22.56 27.69
C GLY A 476 -11.50 -23.51 26.48
N GLU A 477 -12.62 -23.39 25.76
CA GLU A 477 -12.94 -24.16 24.55
C GLU A 477 -13.39 -23.22 23.41
N SER A 478 -13.23 -23.64 22.16
CA SER A 478 -13.72 -22.88 21.02
C SER A 478 -15.23 -23.04 20.84
N LEU A 479 -15.89 -22.03 20.26
CA LEU A 479 -17.32 -22.11 19.94
C LEU A 479 -17.66 -23.33 19.07
N ALA A 480 -16.78 -23.70 18.13
CA ALA A 480 -16.96 -24.89 17.30
C ALA A 480 -16.98 -26.18 18.13
N GLN A 481 -16.12 -26.29 19.16
CA GLN A 481 -16.12 -27.43 20.07
C GLN A 481 -17.40 -27.49 20.91
N VAL A 482 -17.88 -26.34 21.41
CA VAL A 482 -19.16 -26.28 22.12
C VAL A 482 -20.30 -26.74 21.23
N VAL A 483 -20.39 -26.20 20.01
CA VAL A 483 -21.44 -26.54 19.06
C VAL A 483 -21.38 -28.02 18.70
N ALA A 484 -20.19 -28.56 18.40
CA ALA A 484 -20.02 -29.98 18.10
C ALA A 484 -20.46 -30.87 19.29
N ARG A 485 -20.07 -30.51 20.51
CA ARG A 485 -20.44 -31.23 21.73
C ARG A 485 -21.95 -31.20 22.00
N LEU A 486 -22.61 -30.07 21.76
CA LEU A 486 -24.07 -29.94 21.93
C LEU A 486 -24.84 -30.61 20.79
N ALA A 487 -24.32 -30.58 19.56
CA ALA A 487 -24.92 -31.21 18.39
C ALA A 487 -24.72 -32.73 18.36
N ALA A 488 -23.69 -33.24 19.04
CA ALA A 488 -23.44 -34.67 19.22
C ALA A 488 -24.39 -35.33 20.26
N TRP A 489 -25.47 -34.66 20.67
CA TRP A 489 -26.49 -35.29 21.51
C TRP A 489 -26.96 -36.57 20.83
N PRO A 490 -26.97 -37.73 21.53
CA PRO A 490 -27.36 -38.97 20.90
C PRO A 490 -28.79 -38.82 20.39
N VAL A 491 -28.98 -38.97 19.09
CA VAL A 491 -30.22 -39.52 18.58
C VAL A 491 -30.38 -40.82 19.37
N LEU A 492 -31.41 -40.92 20.21
CA LEU A 492 -31.83 -42.19 20.76
C LEU A 492 -31.87 -43.15 19.57
N SER A 493 -30.93 -44.10 19.50
CA SER A 493 -30.97 -45.15 18.50
C SER A 493 -32.39 -45.72 18.57
N PRO A 494 -33.18 -45.72 17.49
CA PRO A 494 -34.35 -46.57 17.44
C PRO A 494 -33.84 -47.95 17.83
N ALA A 495 -34.47 -48.59 18.81
CA ALA A 495 -34.16 -49.97 19.17
C ALA A 495 -34.03 -50.77 17.86
N GLY A 496 -32.88 -51.41 17.68
CA GLY A 496 -32.40 -51.82 16.35
C GLY A 496 -33.42 -52.62 15.54
N ASP A 497 -33.61 -52.24 14.28
CA ASP A 497 -34.37 -53.00 13.29
C ASP A 497 -33.47 -53.83 12.35
N GLY A 498 -32.21 -54.08 12.75
CA GLY A 498 -31.35 -55.10 12.15
C GLY A 498 -30.85 -54.82 10.73
N ARG A 499 -30.87 -53.56 10.27
CA ARG A 499 -30.29 -53.20 8.97
C ARG A 499 -28.84 -52.69 9.10
N PRO A 500 -27.92 -53.12 8.21
CA PRO A 500 -26.53 -52.69 8.26
C PRO A 500 -26.39 -51.20 7.91
N GLU A 501 -25.58 -50.47 8.68
CA GLU A 501 -25.31 -49.04 8.45
C GLU A 501 -24.52 -48.79 7.15
N PRO A 502 -24.82 -47.72 6.40
CA PRO A 502 -23.98 -47.28 5.31
C PRO A 502 -22.67 -46.66 5.84
N ALA A 503 -21.57 -47.00 5.19
CA ALA A 503 -20.21 -46.59 5.55
C ALA A 503 -20.07 -45.07 5.74
N GLY A 504 -19.54 -44.69 6.90
CA GLY A 504 -19.40 -43.30 7.34
C GLY A 504 -18.53 -42.45 6.42
N THR A 505 -19.06 -41.31 6.01
CA THR A 505 -18.27 -40.20 5.46
C THR A 505 -17.56 -39.49 6.60
N SER A 506 -16.24 -39.67 6.68
CA SER A 506 -15.37 -38.98 7.62
C SER A 506 -15.40 -37.46 7.39
N VAL A 507 -15.53 -36.71 8.48
CA VAL A 507 -15.58 -35.24 8.54
C VAL A 507 -14.17 -34.62 8.38
N GLU A 508 -13.25 -35.29 7.67
CA GLU A 508 -11.86 -34.83 7.48
C GLU A 508 -11.68 -33.87 6.29
N ALA A 509 -12.73 -33.54 5.54
CA ALA A 509 -12.65 -32.61 4.41
C ALA A 509 -12.74 -31.11 4.79
N ALA A 510 -12.86 -30.78 6.08
CA ALA A 510 -12.72 -29.40 6.55
C ALA A 510 -11.23 -29.10 6.74
N GLY A 511 -10.59 -28.60 5.67
CA GLY A 511 -9.21 -28.10 5.71
C GLY A 511 -8.96 -27.20 6.92
N ARG A 512 -7.72 -27.22 7.44
CA ARG A 512 -7.29 -26.49 8.64
C ARG A 512 -7.98 -25.14 8.72
N VAL A 513 -8.82 -24.99 9.73
CA VAL A 513 -9.26 -23.69 10.22
C VAL A 513 -7.97 -22.97 10.61
N GLU A 514 -7.48 -22.08 9.75
CA GLU A 514 -6.48 -21.11 10.15
C GLU A 514 -7.03 -20.40 11.38
N GLN A 515 -6.34 -20.62 12.50
CA GLN A 515 -6.66 -20.01 13.76
C GLN A 515 -6.13 -18.57 13.65
N TRP A 516 -7.05 -17.65 13.41
CA TRP A 516 -6.82 -16.21 13.54
C TRP A 516 -6.82 -15.85 15.03
#